data_AF-A0A4R9BTJ1-F1
#
_entry.id   AF-A0A4R9BTJ1-F1
#
_cell.length_a   1.000
_cell.length_b   1.000
_cell.length_c   1.000
_cell.angle_alpha   90.00
_cell.angle_beta   90.00
_cell.angle_gamma   90.00
#
_symmetry.space_group_name_H-M   'P 1'
#
loop_
_entity.id
_entity.type
_entity.pdbx_description
1 polymer ?
#
loop_
_entity_poly.entity_id
_entity_poly.type
_entity_poly.pdbx_seq_one_letter_code
_entity_poly.pdbx_strand_id
1 'polypeptide(L)'
;MASEAGLGQQQRQGHGGGVISILLVRHGESAANVAATAAEAAAAEVVVMPLRDADVPLTETGTEQAHAVRRWLDAQPDQAYPDSVWASPYLRAAETARIALGSRPNGPRQVHDERLRDRELGILDLLTTRGVRARLPSEAARRDRLGKFYYRPPGGESWADVALRLRSFLAELDADSVGPSALVVSHDAVIMLFRMIAEGLTEPETLRLAGTEPLLNASITRLVRDDRHSPWRVHTYNDVSHLVSAGVGVTAHTSAKDPHAAAE
;
A
#
# COMPACT_ATOMS: atom_id res chain seq x y z
N MET A 1 -15.36 -55.74 16.72
CA MET A 1 -14.31 -55.79 15.67
C MET A 1 -14.30 -54.43 14.99
N ALA A 2 -13.14 -53.78 15.02
CA ALA A 2 -12.87 -52.45 14.50
C ALA A 2 -12.55 -52.48 12.99
N SER A 3 -12.78 -51.36 12.30
CA SER A 3 -11.92 -50.73 11.25
C SER A 3 -12.76 -49.61 10.60
N GLU A 4 -12.55 -48.32 10.90
CA GLU A 4 -11.50 -47.44 10.34
C GLU A 4 -11.22 -47.62 8.85
N ALA A 5 -11.60 -46.61 8.07
CA ALA A 5 -10.91 -46.19 6.86
C ALA A 5 -11.20 -44.69 6.66
N GLY A 6 -10.29 -43.85 7.14
CA GLY A 6 -10.23 -42.44 6.77
C GLY A 6 -9.61 -42.25 5.38
N LEU A 7 -9.67 -41.00 4.90
CA LEU A 7 -8.55 -40.21 4.37
C LEU A 7 -9.09 -39.15 3.40
N GLY A 8 -8.72 -37.89 3.66
CA GLY A 8 -9.05 -36.78 2.76
C GLY A 8 -9.03 -35.38 3.37
N GLN A 9 -8.78 -35.19 4.67
CA GLN A 9 -8.33 -33.89 5.17
C GLN A 9 -6.81 -33.88 5.19
N GLN A 10 -6.20 -33.34 4.13
CA GLN A 10 -4.82 -32.87 4.22
C GLN A 10 -4.79 -31.71 5.21
N GLN A 11 -4.45 -32.04 6.47
CA GLN A 11 -4.01 -31.07 7.47
C GLN A 11 -2.84 -30.30 6.85
N ARG A 12 -3.05 -29.02 6.57
CA ARG A 12 -1.94 -28.09 6.34
C ARG A 12 -1.11 -28.13 7.62
N GLN A 13 0.06 -28.75 7.56
CA GLN A 13 0.99 -28.76 8.68
C GLN A 13 1.24 -27.30 9.09
N GLY A 14 1.15 -27.01 10.39
CA GLY A 14 1.45 -25.69 10.93
C GLY A 14 2.89 -25.33 10.58
N HIS A 15 3.08 -24.40 9.65
CA HIS A 15 4.40 -23.91 9.29
C HIS A 15 4.80 -22.85 10.30
N GLY A 16 5.61 -23.20 11.30
CA GLY A 16 6.35 -22.25 12.14
C GLY A 16 7.43 -21.47 11.37
N GLY A 17 7.25 -21.29 10.05
CA GLY A 17 8.24 -20.83 9.08
C GLY A 17 8.12 -19.35 8.69
N GLY A 18 7.16 -18.61 9.25
CA GLY A 18 6.91 -17.20 8.94
C GLY A 18 6.37 -16.96 7.53
N VAL A 19 6.09 -15.70 7.21
CA VAL A 19 5.57 -15.31 5.89
C VAL A 19 6.74 -15.22 4.91
N ILE A 20 6.66 -15.90 3.77
CA ILE A 20 7.73 -15.90 2.75
C ILE A 20 7.33 -15.18 1.46
N SER A 21 6.05 -14.83 1.31
CA SER A 21 5.53 -14.05 0.18
C SER A 21 4.54 -12.99 0.66
N ILE A 22 4.79 -11.73 0.29
CA ILE A 22 3.88 -10.61 0.56
C ILE A 22 3.47 -9.99 -0.78
N LEU A 23 2.17 -9.96 -1.04
CA LEU A 23 1.54 -9.17 -2.09
C LEU A 23 1.10 -7.83 -1.51
N LEU A 24 1.74 -6.75 -1.94
CA LEU A 24 1.36 -5.39 -1.62
C LEU A 24 0.50 -4.84 -2.76
N VAL A 25 -0.68 -4.32 -2.45
CA VAL A 25 -1.59 -3.70 -3.42
C VAL A 25 -1.88 -2.28 -2.99
N ARG A 26 -1.63 -1.31 -3.87
CA ARG A 26 -2.11 0.07 -3.65
C ARG A 26 -3.62 0.08 -3.83
N HIS A 27 -4.36 0.81 -3.01
CA HIS A 27 -5.79 1.04 -3.27
C HIS A 27 -6.05 1.53 -4.71
N GLY A 28 -7.23 1.21 -5.25
CA GLY A 28 -7.71 1.75 -6.53
C GLY A 28 -7.87 3.27 -6.50
N GLU A 29 -8.08 3.90 -7.65
CA GLU A 29 -8.29 5.35 -7.74
C GLU A 29 -9.39 5.81 -6.77
N SER A 30 -9.09 6.82 -5.97
CA SER A 30 -10.03 7.40 -5.01
C SER A 30 -10.49 8.79 -5.43
N ALA A 31 -11.61 9.25 -4.87
CA ALA A 31 -12.08 10.62 -5.09
C ALA A 31 -11.01 11.66 -4.67
N ALA A 32 -10.18 11.36 -3.66
CA ALA A 32 -9.05 12.21 -3.27
C ALA A 32 -7.93 12.24 -4.31
N ASN A 33 -7.64 11.13 -5.00
CA ASN A 33 -6.66 11.15 -6.10
C ASN A 33 -7.12 12.08 -7.23
N VAL A 34 -8.40 12.00 -7.60
CA VAL A 34 -8.99 12.87 -8.63
C VAL A 34 -8.97 14.34 -8.18
N ALA A 35 -9.42 14.63 -6.95
CA ALA A 35 -9.45 15.99 -6.42
C ALA A 35 -8.04 16.61 -6.33
N ALA A 36 -7.06 15.85 -5.86
CA ALA A 36 -5.68 16.32 -5.75
C ALA A 36 -5.05 16.55 -7.13
N THR A 37 -5.27 15.64 -8.09
CA THR A 37 -4.82 15.81 -9.48
C THR A 37 -5.45 17.04 -10.13
N ALA A 38 -6.75 17.28 -9.91
CA ALA A 38 -7.44 18.46 -10.41
C ALA A 38 -6.90 19.76 -9.80
N ALA A 39 -6.61 19.76 -8.49
CA ALA A 39 -6.02 20.91 -7.79
C ALA A 39 -4.61 21.22 -8.31
N GLU A 40 -3.78 20.19 -8.55
CA GLU A 40 -2.46 20.36 -9.16
C GLU A 40 -2.55 20.92 -10.58
N ALA A 41 -3.43 20.37 -11.43
CA ALA A 41 -3.65 20.83 -12.80
C ALA A 41 -4.14 22.28 -12.87
N ALA A 42 -4.97 22.70 -11.90
CA ALA A 42 -5.45 24.07 -11.77
C ALA A 42 -4.44 25.00 -11.08
N ALA A 43 -3.26 24.51 -10.67
CA ALA A 43 -2.31 25.22 -9.82
C ALA A 43 -2.99 25.84 -8.57
N ALA A 44 -3.98 25.14 -8.03
CA ALA A 44 -4.70 25.57 -6.83
C ALA A 44 -3.84 25.36 -5.58
N GLU A 45 -4.10 26.16 -4.54
CA GLU A 45 -3.43 26.00 -3.24
C GLU A 45 -4.07 24.91 -2.38
N VAL A 46 -5.34 24.59 -2.63
CA VAL A 46 -6.15 23.72 -1.78
C VAL A 46 -6.79 22.64 -2.63
N VAL A 47 -6.76 21.41 -2.13
CA VAL A 47 -7.52 20.27 -2.62
C VAL A 47 -8.92 20.34 -2.03
N VAL A 48 -9.94 20.38 -2.89
CA VAL A 48 -11.33 20.41 -2.43
C VAL A 48 -11.79 18.98 -2.14
N MET A 49 -11.78 18.60 -0.86
CA MET A 49 -12.28 17.31 -0.38
C MET A 49 -13.16 17.53 0.86
N PRO A 50 -14.49 17.39 0.75
CA PRO A 50 -15.40 17.60 1.88
C PRO A 50 -15.46 16.41 2.83
N LEU A 51 -14.91 15.26 2.42
CA LEU A 51 -14.87 14.04 3.23
C LEU A 51 -13.62 14.02 4.09
N ARG A 52 -13.71 13.38 5.26
CA ARG A 52 -12.52 12.99 6.03
C ARG A 52 -11.69 12.01 5.20
N ASP A 53 -10.35 12.11 5.24
CA ASP A 53 -9.49 11.25 4.41
C ASP A 53 -9.78 9.75 4.58
N ALA A 54 -10.01 9.30 5.81
CA ALA A 54 -10.35 7.91 6.12
C ALA A 54 -11.65 7.41 5.46
N ASP A 55 -12.58 8.32 5.14
CA ASP A 55 -13.91 8.03 4.59
C ASP A 55 -13.98 8.24 3.07
N VAL A 56 -12.85 8.57 2.43
CA VAL A 56 -12.80 8.81 0.97
C VAL A 56 -13.03 7.48 0.21
N PRO A 57 -14.05 7.40 -0.65
CA PRO A 57 -14.37 6.20 -1.41
C PRO A 57 -13.49 6.04 -2.65
N LEU A 58 -13.54 4.85 -3.23
CA LEU A 58 -13.09 4.62 -4.61
C LEU A 58 -13.93 5.40 -5.62
N THR A 59 -13.35 5.72 -6.77
CA THR A 59 -14.09 6.13 -7.97
C THR A 59 -14.69 4.91 -8.68
N GLU A 60 -15.47 5.14 -9.74
CA GLU A 60 -15.89 4.07 -10.65
C GLU A 60 -14.66 3.36 -11.25
N THR A 61 -13.69 4.11 -11.76
CA THR A 61 -12.39 3.57 -12.22
C THR A 61 -11.69 2.76 -11.11
N GLY A 62 -11.63 3.28 -9.89
CA GLY A 62 -11.02 2.57 -8.75
C GLY A 62 -11.72 1.26 -8.41
N THR A 63 -13.05 1.22 -8.57
CA THR A 63 -13.86 0.01 -8.41
C THR A 63 -13.55 -1.03 -9.49
N GLU A 64 -13.46 -0.59 -10.75
CA GLU A 64 -13.06 -1.46 -11.87
C GLU A 64 -11.63 -1.99 -11.71
N GLN A 65 -10.73 -1.16 -11.22
CA GLN A 65 -9.35 -1.53 -10.90
C GLN A 65 -9.31 -2.62 -9.82
N ALA A 66 -10.10 -2.49 -8.75
CA ALA A 66 -10.20 -3.52 -7.73
C ALA A 66 -10.78 -4.84 -8.27
N HIS A 67 -11.73 -4.78 -9.21
CA HIS A 67 -12.22 -5.96 -9.92
C HIS A 67 -11.15 -6.60 -10.82
N ALA A 68 -10.24 -5.80 -11.40
CA ALA A 68 -9.11 -6.33 -12.16
C ALA A 68 -8.11 -7.05 -11.24
N VAL A 69 -7.85 -6.52 -10.04
CA VAL A 69 -7.06 -7.22 -9.01
C VAL A 69 -7.70 -8.55 -8.64
N ARG A 70 -9.04 -8.59 -8.47
CA ARG A 70 -9.76 -9.85 -8.25
C ARG A 70 -9.51 -10.87 -9.37
N ARG A 71 -9.69 -10.47 -10.63
CA ARG A 71 -9.46 -11.36 -11.78
C ARG A 71 -8.03 -11.88 -11.80
N TRP A 72 -7.06 -11.03 -11.47
CA TRP A 72 -5.67 -11.44 -11.37
C TRP A 72 -5.43 -12.46 -10.25
N LEU A 73 -6.00 -12.24 -9.06
CA LEU A 73 -5.94 -13.17 -7.93
C LEU A 73 -6.63 -14.50 -8.26
N ASP A 74 -7.80 -14.45 -8.91
CA ASP A 74 -8.58 -15.62 -9.31
C ASP A 74 -7.87 -16.47 -10.37
N ALA A 75 -6.97 -15.87 -11.16
CA ALA A 75 -6.15 -16.57 -12.15
C ALA A 75 -4.86 -17.19 -11.57
N GLN A 76 -4.51 -16.90 -10.30
CA GLN A 76 -3.34 -17.50 -9.66
C GLN A 76 -3.63 -18.96 -9.25
N PRO A 77 -2.62 -19.84 -9.26
CA PRO A 77 -2.73 -21.16 -8.63
C PRO A 77 -3.16 -21.05 -7.16
N ASP A 78 -3.90 -22.03 -6.64
CA ASP A 78 -4.39 -22.01 -5.25
C ASP A 78 -3.27 -21.84 -4.21
N GLN A 79 -2.06 -22.37 -4.48
CA GLN A 79 -0.91 -22.22 -3.61
C GLN A 79 -0.30 -20.81 -3.61
N ALA A 80 -0.64 -20.00 -4.60
CA ALA A 80 -0.22 -18.60 -4.72
C ALA A 80 -1.29 -17.62 -4.24
N TYR A 81 -2.48 -18.12 -3.87
CA TYR A 81 -3.53 -17.31 -3.26
C TYR A 81 -3.16 -16.99 -1.81
N PRO A 82 -3.41 -15.75 -1.33
CA PRO A 82 -3.03 -15.34 0.02
C PRO A 82 -3.64 -16.21 1.12
N ASP A 83 -2.84 -16.59 2.12
CA ASP A 83 -3.32 -17.27 3.33
C ASP A 83 -3.90 -16.27 4.34
N SER A 84 -3.35 -15.05 4.41
CA SER A 84 -3.90 -13.95 5.21
C SER A 84 -4.08 -12.67 4.40
N VAL A 85 -5.04 -11.83 4.81
CA VAL A 85 -5.32 -10.55 4.13
C VAL A 85 -5.45 -9.42 5.15
N TRP A 86 -4.66 -8.38 4.92
CA TRP A 86 -4.56 -7.20 5.76
C TRP A 86 -4.86 -5.96 4.93
N ALA A 87 -5.66 -5.05 5.45
CA ALA A 87 -5.99 -3.82 4.76
C ALA A 87 -5.88 -2.63 5.71
N SER A 88 -5.49 -1.49 5.15
CA SER A 88 -5.73 -0.22 5.82
C SER A 88 -7.23 -0.05 6.14
N PRO A 89 -7.57 0.56 7.29
CA PRO A 89 -8.96 0.87 7.64
C PRO A 89 -9.56 1.99 6.78
N TYR A 90 -8.76 2.71 5.99
CA TYR A 90 -9.26 3.77 5.12
C TYR A 90 -10.13 3.18 4.02
N LEU A 91 -11.29 3.78 3.80
CA LEU A 91 -12.37 3.21 2.99
C LEU A 91 -11.88 2.76 1.61
N ARG A 92 -11.16 3.62 0.88
CA ARG A 92 -10.54 3.28 -0.43
C ARG A 92 -9.73 1.96 -0.44
N ALA A 93 -8.95 1.70 0.61
CA ALA A 93 -8.13 0.49 0.70
C ALA A 93 -8.96 -0.72 1.15
N ALA A 94 -9.84 -0.52 2.15
CA ALA A 94 -10.75 -1.56 2.63
C ALA A 94 -11.71 -2.04 1.53
N GLU A 95 -12.24 -1.14 0.70
CA GLU A 95 -13.08 -1.44 -0.46
C GLU A 95 -12.30 -2.19 -1.53
N THR A 96 -11.07 -1.73 -1.84
CA THR A 96 -10.20 -2.41 -2.81
C THR A 96 -9.97 -3.86 -2.38
N ALA A 97 -9.62 -4.11 -1.11
CA ALA A 97 -9.41 -5.45 -0.58
C ALA A 97 -10.71 -6.30 -0.66
N ARG A 98 -11.84 -5.75 -0.20
CA ARG A 98 -13.14 -6.43 -0.22
C ARG A 98 -13.55 -6.85 -1.63
N ILE A 99 -13.39 -5.96 -2.61
CA ILE A 99 -13.71 -6.24 -4.02
C ILE A 99 -12.74 -7.27 -4.60
N ALA A 100 -11.44 -7.12 -4.31
CA ALA A 100 -10.38 -8.02 -4.76
C ALA A 100 -10.59 -9.47 -4.28
N LEU A 101 -11.02 -9.66 -3.03
CA LEU A 101 -11.29 -10.99 -2.47
C LEU A 101 -12.61 -11.61 -2.94
N GLY A 102 -13.59 -10.79 -3.31
CA GLY A 102 -14.94 -11.26 -3.65
C GLY A 102 -15.59 -12.05 -2.52
N SER A 103 -16.39 -13.06 -2.87
CA SER A 103 -17.16 -13.89 -1.92
C SER A 103 -16.74 -15.35 -1.98
N ARG A 104 -15.44 -15.62 -1.82
CA ARG A 104 -14.91 -16.99 -1.77
C ARG A 104 -15.36 -17.68 -0.46
N PRO A 105 -16.09 -18.82 -0.52
CA PRO A 105 -16.66 -19.47 0.67
C PRO A 105 -15.65 -19.85 1.77
N ASN A 106 -14.39 -20.05 1.39
CA ASN A 106 -13.27 -20.36 2.30
C ASN A 106 -12.09 -19.39 2.09
N GLY A 107 -12.38 -18.17 1.65
CA GLY A 107 -11.35 -17.13 1.50
C GLY A 107 -10.80 -16.68 2.86
N PRO A 108 -9.56 -16.21 2.92
CA PRO A 108 -9.01 -15.59 4.12
C PRO A 108 -9.87 -14.40 4.55
N ARG A 109 -10.07 -14.25 5.87
CA ARG A 109 -10.77 -13.08 6.42
C ARG A 109 -9.88 -11.85 6.28
N GLN A 110 -10.44 -10.77 5.77
CA GLN A 110 -9.81 -9.45 5.79
C GLN A 110 -9.68 -8.93 7.23
N VAL A 111 -8.47 -8.54 7.61
CA VAL A 111 -8.16 -7.86 8.87
C VAL A 111 -7.85 -6.40 8.58
N HIS A 112 -8.50 -5.49 9.30
CA HIS A 112 -8.18 -4.06 9.22
C HIS A 112 -7.12 -3.72 10.26
N ASP A 113 -6.04 -3.07 9.83
CA ASP A 113 -4.92 -2.72 10.70
C ASP A 113 -4.57 -1.23 10.59
N GLU A 114 -4.66 -0.51 11.71
CA GLU A 114 -4.35 0.92 11.79
C GLU A 114 -2.91 1.25 11.35
N ARG A 115 -1.97 0.31 11.50
CA ARG A 115 -0.58 0.51 11.07
C ARG A 115 -0.41 0.52 9.56
N LEU A 116 -1.46 0.20 8.79
CA LEU A 116 -1.47 0.26 7.33
C LEU A 116 -2.15 1.52 6.77
N ARG A 117 -2.66 2.42 7.62
CA ARG A 117 -3.25 3.70 7.18
C ARG A 117 -2.25 4.60 6.47
N ASP A 118 -2.77 5.52 5.66
CA ASP A 118 -1.94 6.46 4.90
C ASP A 118 -1.16 7.38 5.84
N ARG A 119 -0.17 8.09 5.32
CA ARG A 119 0.63 9.04 6.09
C ARG A 119 -0.24 10.24 6.49
N GLU A 120 -0.27 10.57 7.77
CA GLU A 120 -0.94 11.79 8.23
C GLU A 120 -0.12 13.04 7.86
N LEU A 121 -0.75 13.99 7.17
CA LEU A 121 -0.12 15.26 6.75
C LEU A 121 -0.30 16.39 7.76
N GLY A 122 -1.10 16.18 8.81
CA GLY A 122 -1.33 17.17 9.87
C GLY A 122 -1.83 18.50 9.32
N ILE A 123 -1.21 19.61 9.71
CA ILE A 123 -1.58 20.95 9.22
C ILE A 123 -1.38 21.16 7.72
N LEU A 124 -0.71 20.23 7.02
CA LEU A 124 -0.55 20.28 5.56
C LEU A 124 -1.68 19.56 4.81
N ASP A 125 -2.61 18.92 5.54
CA ASP A 125 -3.74 18.24 4.93
C ASP A 125 -4.54 19.19 4.02
N LEU A 126 -4.99 18.65 2.89
CA LEU A 126 -5.66 19.37 1.80
C LEU A 126 -4.87 20.53 1.16
N LEU A 127 -3.60 20.76 1.50
CA LEU A 127 -2.76 21.74 0.81
C LEU A 127 -1.93 21.09 -0.29
N THR A 128 -1.93 21.70 -1.46
CA THR A 128 -0.95 21.36 -2.50
C THR A 128 0.43 21.87 -2.12
N THR A 129 1.50 21.43 -2.80
CA THR A 129 2.85 21.99 -2.58
C THR A 129 2.88 23.51 -2.73
N ARG A 130 2.09 24.05 -3.67
CA ARG A 130 1.90 25.49 -3.82
C ARG A 130 1.20 26.08 -2.60
N GLY A 131 0.12 25.47 -2.13
CA GLY A 131 -0.60 25.90 -0.94
C GLY A 131 0.27 25.94 0.31
N VAL A 132 1.09 24.91 0.54
CA VAL A 132 2.05 24.88 1.65
C VAL A 132 3.03 26.05 1.56
N ARG A 133 3.62 26.29 0.39
CA ARG A 133 4.56 27.43 0.21
C ARG A 133 3.89 28.79 0.39
N ALA A 134 2.66 28.95 -0.07
CA ALA A 134 1.93 30.21 0.00
C ALA A 134 1.39 30.51 1.41
N ARG A 135 0.85 29.50 2.10
CA ARG A 135 0.12 29.66 3.36
C ARG A 135 0.95 29.36 4.59
N LEU A 136 1.92 28.46 4.47
CA LEU A 136 2.76 27.97 5.57
C LEU A 136 4.25 28.03 5.19
N PRO A 137 4.79 29.20 4.81
CA PRO A 137 6.17 29.33 4.29
C PRO A 137 7.24 28.86 5.29
N SER A 138 7.00 28.98 6.60
CA SER A 138 7.90 28.46 7.63
C SER A 138 7.98 26.93 7.63
N GLU A 139 6.87 26.25 7.33
CA GLU A 139 6.83 24.80 7.22
C GLU A 139 7.46 24.32 5.92
N ALA A 140 7.27 25.05 4.82
CA ALA A 140 8.00 24.80 3.57
C ALA A 140 9.52 24.89 3.79
N ALA A 141 10.00 25.96 4.43
CA ALA A 141 11.42 26.12 4.75
C ALA A 141 11.94 25.03 5.71
N ARG A 142 11.12 24.59 6.67
CA ARG A 142 11.47 23.48 7.57
C ARG A 142 11.59 22.15 6.80
N ARG A 143 10.66 21.87 5.89
CA ARG A 143 10.71 20.69 5.01
C ARG A 143 11.97 20.71 4.14
N ASP A 144 12.28 21.84 3.53
CA ASP A 144 13.47 21.98 2.67
C ASP A 144 14.77 21.76 3.47
N ARG A 145 14.82 22.22 4.73
CA ARG A 145 15.97 21.98 5.63
C ARG A 145 16.10 20.54 6.12
N LEU A 146 14.98 19.89 6.47
CA LEU A 146 14.98 18.55 7.08
C LEU A 146 14.93 17.41 6.04
N GLY A 147 14.54 17.70 4.80
CA GLY A 147 14.30 16.70 3.78
C GLY A 147 12.97 15.95 3.94
N LYS A 148 12.52 15.29 2.88
CA LYS A 148 11.23 14.58 2.83
C LYS A 148 11.13 13.46 3.86
N PHE A 149 12.24 12.78 4.17
CA PHE A 149 12.25 11.60 5.04
C PHE A 149 11.98 11.96 6.50
N TYR A 150 12.69 12.96 7.04
CA TYR A 150 12.63 13.33 8.45
C TYR A 150 11.63 14.44 8.76
N TYR A 151 11.18 15.21 7.77
CA TYR A 151 10.20 16.26 8.01
C TYR A 151 8.87 15.67 8.53
N ARG A 152 8.49 16.11 9.74
CA ARG A 152 7.23 15.82 10.40
C ARG A 152 6.38 17.09 10.46
N PRO A 153 5.27 17.20 9.70
CA PRO A 153 4.38 18.33 9.85
C PRO A 153 3.71 18.32 11.23
N PRO A 154 3.43 19.49 11.83
CA PRO A 154 2.65 19.57 13.07
C PRO A 154 1.34 18.78 12.96
N GLY A 155 1.11 17.87 13.92
CA GLY A 155 -0.06 17.00 13.93
C GLY A 155 -0.05 15.86 12.89
N GLY A 156 1.06 15.61 12.20
CA GLY A 156 1.18 14.49 11.25
C GLY A 156 2.39 13.60 11.50
N GLU A 157 2.78 12.84 10.48
CA GLU A 157 3.83 11.83 10.49
C GLU A 157 4.99 12.20 9.55
N SER A 158 6.22 11.87 9.94
CA SER A 158 7.37 11.74 9.03
C SER A 158 7.40 10.35 8.37
N TRP A 159 8.26 10.14 7.38
CA TRP A 159 8.49 8.80 6.85
C TRP A 159 9.14 7.86 7.88
N ALA A 160 9.98 8.41 8.77
CA ALA A 160 10.53 7.66 9.89
C ALA A 160 9.45 7.17 10.87
N ASP A 161 8.43 7.99 11.15
CA ASP A 161 7.30 7.60 12.01
C ASP A 161 6.48 6.46 11.36
N VAL A 162 6.18 6.58 10.07
CA VAL A 162 5.46 5.53 9.32
C VAL A 162 6.30 4.25 9.28
N ALA A 163 7.61 4.34 9.03
CA ALA A 163 8.48 3.18 9.02
C ALA A 163 8.49 2.45 10.37
N LEU A 164 8.43 3.17 11.49
CA LEU A 164 8.38 2.57 12.83
C LEU A 164 7.13 1.70 13.02
N ARG A 165 5.94 2.21 12.67
CA ARG A 165 4.70 1.41 12.78
C ARG A 165 4.68 0.23 11.81
N LEU A 166 5.30 0.36 10.63
CA LEU A 166 5.42 -0.75 9.68
C LEU A 166 6.39 -1.84 10.13
N ARG A 167 7.45 -1.52 10.88
CA ARG A 167 8.32 -2.53 11.50
C ARG A 167 7.54 -3.38 12.50
N SER A 168 6.67 -2.76 13.30
CA SER A 168 5.79 -3.50 14.21
C SER A 168 4.80 -4.37 13.45
N PHE A 169 4.17 -3.85 12.39
CA PHE A 169 3.26 -4.63 11.54
C PHE A 169 3.96 -5.85 10.92
N LEU A 170 5.14 -5.65 10.32
CA LEU A 170 5.92 -6.74 9.71
C LEU A 170 6.30 -7.83 10.71
N ALA A 171 6.67 -7.45 11.94
CA ALA A 171 7.00 -8.41 12.99
C ALA A 171 5.78 -9.27 13.39
N GLU A 172 4.59 -8.68 13.45
CA GLU A 172 3.34 -9.41 13.72
C GLU A 172 2.90 -10.26 12.53
N LEU A 173 2.99 -9.71 11.32
CA LEU A 173 2.70 -10.44 10.10
C LEU A 173 3.58 -11.70 10.00
N ASP A 174 4.86 -11.59 10.37
CA ASP A 174 5.78 -12.73 10.33
C ASP A 174 5.59 -13.72 11.49
N ALA A 175 5.04 -13.25 12.62
CA ALA A 175 4.65 -14.10 13.74
C ALA A 175 3.30 -14.81 13.49
N ASP A 176 2.50 -14.32 12.53
CA ASP A 176 1.23 -14.92 12.18
C ASP A 176 1.42 -16.35 11.66
N SER A 177 0.55 -17.26 12.12
CA SER A 177 0.62 -18.70 11.86
C SER A 177 -0.36 -19.17 10.79
N VAL A 178 -1.12 -18.25 10.18
CA VAL A 178 -2.15 -18.56 9.18
C VAL A 178 -1.55 -19.21 7.92
N GLY A 179 -0.37 -18.77 7.49
CA GLY A 179 0.33 -19.40 6.36
C GLY A 179 1.49 -18.57 5.80
N PRO A 180 2.19 -19.12 4.78
CA PRO A 180 3.40 -18.51 4.21
C PRO A 180 3.14 -17.28 3.33
N SER A 181 1.88 -16.98 2.97
CA SER A 181 1.56 -15.90 2.03
C SER A 181 0.55 -14.89 2.59
N ALA A 182 0.82 -13.60 2.38
CA ALA A 182 -0.04 -12.52 2.82
C ALA A 182 -0.36 -11.54 1.69
N LEU A 183 -1.58 -11.00 1.68
CA LEU A 183 -1.98 -9.83 0.90
C LEU A 183 -2.12 -8.64 1.82
N VAL A 184 -1.55 -7.51 1.44
CA VAL A 184 -1.61 -6.24 2.16
C VAL A 184 -2.11 -5.16 1.21
N VAL A 185 -3.25 -4.54 1.53
CA VAL A 185 -3.82 -3.44 0.73
C VAL A 185 -3.65 -2.12 1.46
N SER A 186 -2.93 -1.17 0.86
CA SER A 186 -2.52 0.07 1.52
C SER A 186 -2.30 1.23 0.52
N HIS A 187 -1.42 2.17 0.85
CA HIS A 187 -1.22 3.46 0.20
C HIS A 187 0.20 3.58 -0.37
N ASP A 188 0.43 4.59 -1.19
CA ASP A 188 1.68 4.76 -1.93
C ASP A 188 2.92 4.87 -1.03
N ALA A 189 2.93 5.82 -0.09
CA ALA A 189 4.04 6.03 0.83
C ALA A 189 4.26 4.82 1.75
N VAL A 190 3.18 4.14 2.15
CA VAL A 190 3.24 2.95 3.00
C VAL A 190 3.92 1.79 2.25
N ILE A 191 3.55 1.54 1.00
CA ILE A 191 4.16 0.47 0.19
C ILE A 191 5.63 0.76 -0.08
N MET A 192 6.00 2.02 -0.36
CA MET A 192 7.39 2.41 -0.52
C MET A 192 8.21 2.17 0.75
N LEU A 193 7.67 2.52 1.93
CA LEU A 193 8.34 2.27 3.20
C LEU A 193 8.36 0.79 3.59
N PHE A 194 7.37 0.02 3.14
CA PHE A 194 7.37 -1.43 3.22
C PHE A 194 8.60 -2.01 2.50
N ARG A 195 8.84 -1.55 1.27
CA ARG A 195 10.03 -1.91 0.48
C ARG A 195 11.32 -1.50 1.17
N MET A 196 11.40 -0.26 1.66
CA MET A 196 12.56 0.21 2.42
C MET A 196 12.93 -0.74 3.55
N ILE A 197 11.94 -1.13 4.37
CA ILE A 197 12.17 -1.98 5.53
C ILE A 197 12.54 -3.41 5.11
N ALA A 198 11.82 -3.96 4.14
CA ALA A 198 11.98 -5.33 3.69
C ALA A 198 13.31 -5.57 2.97
N GLU A 199 13.68 -4.66 2.06
CA GLU A 199 14.92 -4.73 1.27
C GLU A 199 16.14 -4.12 2.00
N GLY A 200 15.93 -3.42 3.13
CA GLY A 200 17.00 -2.76 3.86
C GLY A 200 17.57 -1.52 3.16
N LEU A 201 16.74 -0.81 2.38
CA LEU A 201 17.16 0.37 1.62
C LEU A 201 17.55 1.52 2.55
N THR A 202 18.57 2.27 2.13
CA THR A 202 18.95 3.54 2.74
C THR A 202 17.94 4.64 2.40
N GLU A 203 18.00 5.78 3.12
CA GLU A 203 17.18 6.94 2.80
C GLU A 203 17.37 7.42 1.35
N PRO A 204 18.60 7.67 0.84
CA PRO A 204 18.79 8.12 -0.54
C PRO A 204 18.19 7.18 -1.60
N GLU A 205 18.39 5.86 -1.43
CA GLU A 205 17.82 4.86 -2.34
C GLU A 205 16.29 4.89 -2.33
N THR A 206 15.69 5.00 -1.14
CA THR A 206 14.24 5.07 -0.97
C THR A 206 13.66 6.33 -1.60
N LEU A 207 14.30 7.49 -1.37
CA LEU A 207 13.86 8.77 -1.94
C LEU A 207 14.02 8.80 -3.46
N ARG A 208 15.10 8.21 -4.00
CA ARG A 208 15.31 8.07 -5.45
C ARG A 208 14.18 7.24 -6.09
N LEU A 209 13.86 6.07 -5.53
CA LEU A 209 12.76 5.23 -6.02
C LEU A 209 11.42 5.99 -5.95
N ALA A 210 11.13 6.62 -4.80
CA ALA A 210 9.91 7.39 -4.61
C ALA A 210 9.78 8.61 -5.55
N GLY A 211 10.90 9.18 -5.99
CA GLY A 211 10.93 10.33 -6.88
C GLY A 211 10.82 9.97 -8.37
N THR A 212 11.27 8.77 -8.75
CA THR A 212 11.36 8.34 -10.16
C THR A 212 10.24 7.40 -10.58
N GLU A 213 9.66 6.65 -9.63
CA GLU A 213 8.70 5.60 -9.90
C GLU A 213 7.40 5.85 -9.10
N PRO A 214 6.45 6.64 -9.64
CA PRO A 214 5.17 6.86 -8.98
C PRO A 214 4.42 5.53 -8.85
N LEU A 215 4.07 5.16 -7.62
CA LEU A 215 3.30 3.93 -7.39
C LEU A 215 1.88 4.10 -7.97
N LEU A 216 1.42 3.20 -8.82
CA LEU A 216 0.15 3.33 -9.55
C LEU A 216 -1.01 2.77 -8.72
N ASN A 217 -2.22 3.31 -8.90
CA ASN A 217 -3.42 2.78 -8.25
C ASN A 217 -3.67 1.32 -8.66
N ALA A 218 -4.11 0.50 -7.71
CA ALA A 218 -4.29 -0.95 -7.88
C ALA A 218 -3.04 -1.72 -8.36
N SER A 219 -1.86 -1.10 -8.36
CA SER A 219 -0.62 -1.80 -8.70
C SER A 219 -0.32 -2.92 -7.72
N ILE A 220 0.34 -3.97 -8.22
CA ILE A 220 0.76 -5.14 -7.45
C ILE A 220 2.29 -5.12 -7.30
N THR A 221 2.75 -5.20 -6.06
CA THR A 221 4.15 -5.42 -5.73
C THR A 221 4.28 -6.73 -4.96
N ARG A 222 5.14 -7.64 -5.40
CA ARG A 222 5.38 -8.93 -4.76
C ARG A 222 6.78 -8.94 -4.14
N LEU A 223 6.84 -9.12 -2.83
CA LEU A 223 8.06 -9.39 -2.07
C LEU A 223 8.13 -10.88 -1.75
N VAL A 224 9.32 -11.48 -1.91
CA VAL A 224 9.56 -12.90 -1.61
C VAL A 224 10.86 -13.08 -0.84
N ARG A 225 10.93 -14.15 -0.06
CA ARG A 225 12.16 -14.66 0.58
C ARG A 225 12.13 -16.17 0.66
N ASP A 226 13.27 -16.80 0.86
CA ASP A 226 13.36 -18.27 0.86
C ASP A 226 12.82 -18.86 2.18
N ASP A 227 13.03 -18.16 3.30
CA ASP A 227 12.58 -18.52 4.65
C ASP A 227 12.51 -17.27 5.55
N ARG A 228 11.97 -17.39 6.78
CA ARG A 228 11.83 -16.27 7.74
C ARG A 228 13.11 -15.51 8.12
N HIS A 229 14.28 -16.11 7.96
CA HIS A 229 15.56 -15.50 8.27
C HIS A 229 16.25 -14.92 7.03
N SER A 230 15.77 -15.27 5.84
CA SER A 230 16.27 -14.74 4.58
C SER A 230 15.81 -13.28 4.36
N PRO A 231 16.65 -12.43 3.73
CA PRO A 231 16.25 -11.08 3.36
C PRO A 231 15.13 -11.10 2.31
N TRP A 232 14.26 -10.09 2.34
CA TRP A 232 13.25 -9.93 1.30
C TRP A 232 13.87 -9.46 -0.02
N ARG A 233 13.28 -9.92 -1.13
CA ARG A 233 13.62 -9.50 -2.48
C ARG A 233 12.34 -9.11 -3.21
N VAL A 234 12.41 -8.05 -4.01
CA VAL A 234 11.33 -7.68 -4.92
C VAL A 234 11.30 -8.67 -6.08
N HIS A 235 10.21 -9.42 -6.19
CA HIS A 235 9.94 -10.26 -7.36
C HIS A 235 9.24 -9.45 -8.45
N THR A 236 8.32 -8.58 -8.06
CA THR A 236 7.56 -7.73 -8.99
C THR A 236 7.30 -6.40 -8.30
N TYR A 237 7.41 -5.29 -9.01
CA TYR A 237 7.16 -3.96 -8.47
C TYR A 237 6.22 -3.16 -9.37
N ASN A 238 5.24 -2.52 -8.74
CA ASN A 238 4.34 -1.56 -9.39
C ASN A 238 3.65 -2.13 -10.64
N ASP A 239 3.35 -3.43 -10.67
CA ASP A 239 2.79 -4.09 -11.85
C ASP A 239 1.31 -3.73 -12.02
N VAL A 240 0.97 -3.32 -13.24
CA VAL A 240 -0.38 -2.96 -13.67
C VAL A 240 -0.81 -3.74 -14.92
N SER A 241 -0.08 -4.80 -15.28
CA SER A 241 -0.39 -5.65 -16.44
C SER A 241 -1.84 -6.18 -16.43
N HIS A 242 -2.36 -6.46 -15.23
CA HIS A 242 -3.74 -6.90 -15.01
C HIS A 242 -4.79 -5.82 -15.32
N LEU A 243 -4.46 -4.53 -15.13
CA LEU A 243 -5.33 -3.42 -15.51
C LEU A 243 -5.38 -3.29 -17.03
N VAL A 244 -4.21 -3.32 -17.68
CA VAL A 244 -4.08 -3.24 -19.14
C VAL A 244 -4.82 -4.39 -19.82
N SER A 245 -4.61 -5.62 -19.33
CA SER A 245 -5.26 -6.83 -19.87
C SER A 245 -6.79 -6.79 -19.71
N ALA A 246 -7.29 -6.07 -18.70
CA ALA A 246 -8.70 -5.89 -18.46
C ALA A 246 -9.32 -4.65 -19.15
N GLY A 247 -8.52 -3.85 -19.85
CA GLY A 247 -8.96 -2.58 -20.43
C GLY A 247 -9.35 -1.51 -19.41
N VAL A 248 -8.85 -1.61 -18.17
CA VAL A 248 -9.13 -0.65 -17.10
C VAL A 248 -8.06 0.45 -17.08
N GLY A 249 -8.48 1.69 -16.82
CA GLY A 249 -7.59 2.85 -16.78
C GLY A 249 -6.45 2.69 -15.77
N VAL A 250 -5.21 2.94 -16.21
CA VAL A 250 -4.03 3.03 -15.34
C VAL A 250 -3.89 4.46 -14.84
N THR A 251 -3.99 4.65 -13.53
CA THR A 251 -4.00 5.98 -12.92
C THR A 251 -2.83 6.13 -11.95
N ALA A 252 -2.28 7.34 -11.91
CA ALA A 252 -1.19 7.71 -11.04
C ALA A 252 -1.57 8.99 -10.31
N HIS A 253 -1.46 8.97 -8.99
CA HIS A 253 -1.37 10.18 -8.19
C HIS A 253 -0.26 9.99 -7.16
N THR A 254 0.75 10.85 -7.19
CA THR A 254 1.83 10.88 -6.21
C THR A 254 1.58 11.96 -5.20
N SER A 255 1.64 11.60 -3.92
CA SER A 255 1.73 12.55 -2.82
C SER A 255 3.02 13.40 -2.96
N ALA A 256 2.86 14.57 -3.60
CA ALA A 256 3.85 15.61 -3.89
C ALA A 256 5.20 15.13 -4.47
N LYS A 257 5.45 15.46 -5.74
CA LYS A 257 6.80 15.42 -6.34
C LYS A 257 7.78 16.16 -5.43
N ASP A 258 8.85 15.49 -5.04
CA ASP A 258 9.92 16.15 -4.30
C ASP A 258 10.72 16.99 -5.30
N PRO A 259 10.78 18.32 -5.18
CA PRO A 259 11.55 19.14 -6.12
C PRO A 259 13.07 18.84 -6.10
N HIS A 260 13.55 18.05 -5.13
CA HIS A 260 14.94 17.64 -5.00
C HIS A 260 15.27 16.26 -5.62
N ALA A 261 14.31 15.51 -6.16
CA ALA A 261 14.58 14.20 -6.77
C ALA A 261 15.31 14.27 -8.14
N ALA A 262 15.59 15.46 -8.65
CA ALA A 262 16.23 15.69 -9.95
C ALA A 262 17.63 16.34 -9.86
N ALA A 263 18.25 16.35 -8.68
CA ALA A 263 19.58 16.91 -8.48
C ALA A 263 20.60 15.84 -8.06
N GLU A 264 20.82 14.87 -8.94
CA GLU A 264 22.09 14.12 -9.05
C GLU A 264 22.43 13.94 -10.54
#